data_AF-A0A2V8T8V7-F1
#
_entry.id   AF-A0A2V8T8V7-F1
#
_cell.length_a   1.000
_cell.length_b   1.000
_cell.length_c   1.000
_cell.angle_alpha   90.00
_cell.angle_beta   90.00
_cell.angle_gamma   90.00
#
_symmetry.space_group_name_H-M   'P 1'
#
loop_
_entity.id
_entity.type
_entity.pdbx_description
1 polymer ?
#
loop_
_entity_poly.entity_id
_entity_poly.type
_entity_poly.pdbx_seq_one_letter_code
_entity_poly.pdbx_strand_id
1 'polypeptide(L)'
;LETTEKVTVETATQETVEICGPVRIEVEGFRPIHSEVLFLDMKPANGAYEPLIGYIVLEQCQAAVDLIGHRLIPGKAVDAK
;
A
#
# COMPACT_ATOMS: atom_id res chain seq x y z
N LEU A 1 21.55 -7.42 -1.28
CA LEU A 1 21.22 -6.21 -0.50
C LEU A 1 20.44 -5.34 -1.47
N GLU A 2 19.11 -5.31 -1.33
CA GLU A 2 18.30 -4.36 -2.08
C GLU A 2 18.57 -2.97 -1.48
N THR A 3 19.11 -2.07 -2.29
CA THR A 3 19.36 -0.70 -1.85
C THR A 3 18.04 0.05 -1.92
N THR A 4 17.53 0.50 -0.78
CA THR A 4 16.36 1.39 -0.74
C THR A 4 16.79 2.77 -1.25
N GLU A 5 16.09 3.26 -2.26
CA GLU A 5 16.26 4.60 -2.80
C GLU A 5 15.12 5.51 -2.36
N LYS A 6 15.41 6.80 -2.32
CA LYS A 6 14.43 7.86 -2.07
C LYS A 6 14.18 8.62 -3.36
N VAL A 7 12.92 8.79 -3.71
CA VAL A 7 12.50 9.55 -4.87
C VAL A 7 11.55 10.65 -4.43
N THR A 8 11.87 11.89 -4.79
CA THR A 8 10.98 13.03 -4.59
C THR A 8 9.86 13.00 -5.64
N VAL A 9 8.61 13.10 -5.20
CA VAL A 9 7.43 13.15 -6.06
C VAL A 9 6.53 14.33 -5.69
N GLU A 10 5.68 14.75 -6.62
CA GLU A 10 4.67 15.79 -6.40
C GLU A 10 3.27 15.15 -6.34
N THR A 11 2.49 15.46 -5.31
CA THR A 11 1.12 14.97 -5.16
C THR A 11 0.15 15.76 -6.03
N ALA A 12 -1.09 15.27 -6.16
CA ALA A 12 -2.16 16.01 -6.86
C ALA A 12 -2.50 17.37 -6.21
N THR A 13 -2.11 17.58 -4.93
CA THR A 13 -2.27 18.85 -4.22
C THR A 13 -1.04 19.75 -4.30
N GLN A 14 -0.07 19.43 -5.18
CA GLN A 14 1.19 20.16 -5.38
C GLN A 14 2.13 20.13 -4.17
N GLU A 15 1.93 19.17 -3.27
CA GLU A 15 2.85 18.94 -2.16
C GLU A 15 4.01 18.06 -2.64
N THR A 16 5.23 18.43 -2.25
CA THR A 16 6.43 17.62 -2.52
C THR A 16 6.65 16.63 -1.39
N VAL A 17 6.71 15.34 -1.71
CA VAL A 17 6.86 14.25 -0.73
C VAL A 17 7.94 13.24 -1.17
N GLU A 18 8.46 12.45 -0.24
CA GLU A 18 9.45 11.40 -0.53
C GLU A 18 8.81 10.01 -0.54
N ILE A 19 9.07 9.26 -1.61
CA ILE A 19 8.79 7.82 -1.69
C ILE A 19 10.07 7.05 -1.38
N CYS A 20 9.98 5.94 -0.64
CA CYS A 20 11.10 5.06 -0.31
C CYS A 20 10.85 3.65 -0.86
N GLY A 21 11.79 3.08 -1.60
CA GLY A 21 11.67 1.71 -2.10
C GLY A 21 12.88 1.18 -2.87
N PRO A 22 12.94 -0.12 -3.18
CA PRO A 22 11.99 -1.13 -2.74
C PRO A 22 12.14 -1.43 -1.23
N VAL A 23 11.01 -1.67 -0.57
CA VAL A 23 10.91 -2.18 0.80
C VAL A 23 10.02 -3.41 0.85
N ARG A 24 10.29 -4.31 1.79
CA ARG A 24 9.42 -5.46 2.05
C ARG A 24 8.17 -5.00 2.80
N ILE A 25 7.00 -5.19 2.19
CA ILE A 25 5.69 -4.89 2.79
C ILE A 25 5.02 -6.21 3.17
N GLU A 26 4.50 -6.29 4.39
CA GLU A 26 3.80 -7.46 4.91
C GLU A 26 2.47 -7.04 5.54
N VAL A 27 1.37 -7.40 4.87
CA VAL A 27 0.03 -7.29 5.43
C VAL A 27 -0.29 -8.62 6.11
N GLU A 28 -0.67 -8.57 7.38
CA GLU A 28 -0.95 -9.78 8.17
C GLU A 28 -2.00 -10.67 7.47
N GLY A 29 -1.65 -11.95 7.28
CA GLY A 29 -2.52 -12.93 6.61
C GLY A 29 -2.40 -12.97 5.08
N PHE A 30 -1.53 -12.15 4.47
CA PHE A 30 -1.32 -12.08 3.02
C PHE A 30 0.13 -12.32 2.61
N ARG A 31 0.36 -12.48 1.30
CA ARG A 31 1.68 -12.72 0.75
C ARG A 31 2.55 -11.46 0.87
N PRO A 32 3.81 -11.54 1.34
CA PRO A 32 4.71 -10.39 1.38
C PRO A 32 5.13 -9.97 -0.03
N ILE A 33 5.34 -8.67 -0.22
CA ILE A 33 5.74 -8.07 -1.50
C ILE A 33 6.93 -7.13 -1.33
N HIS A 34 7.54 -6.71 -2.44
CA HIS A 34 8.51 -5.63 -2.47
C HIS A 34 7.96 -4.51 -3.35
N SER A 35 7.81 -3.32 -2.79
CA SER A 35 7.30 -2.12 -3.48
C SER A 35 7.76 -0.87 -2.73
N GLU A 36 7.26 0.28 -3.13
CA GLU A 36 7.56 1.59 -2.60
C GLU A 36 6.51 2.01 -1.56
N VAL A 37 6.96 2.80 -0.58
CA VAL A 37 6.09 3.37 0.45
C VAL A 37 6.23 4.89 0.49
N LEU A 38 5.11 5.56 0.71
CA LEU A 38 5.01 6.98 0.94
C LEU A 38 4.53 7.20 2.38
N PHE A 39 5.31 7.90 3.19
CA PHE A 39 4.90 8.29 4.54
C PHE A 39 4.30 9.69 4.50
N LEU A 40 3.02 9.82 4.85
CA LEU A 40 2.30 11.09 4.92
C LEU A 40 1.95 11.42 6.36
N ASP A 41 2.06 12.70 6.71
CA ASP A 41 1.49 13.25 7.94
C ASP A 41 -0.03 13.31 7.81
N MET A 42 -0.68 12.17 8.01
CA MET A 42 -2.14 12.07 7.98
C MET A 42 -2.73 12.76 9.21
N LYS A 43 -3.81 13.51 9.03
CA LYS A 43 -4.65 13.97 10.15
C LYS A 43 -5.73 12.92 10.41
N PRO A 44 -6.02 12.56 11.66
CA PRO A 44 -7.05 11.56 11.95
C PRO A 44 -8.43 12.10 11.56
N ALA A 45 -9.25 11.23 10.97
CA ALA A 45 -10.68 11.48 10.78
C ALA A 45 -11.41 10.96 12.03
N ASN A 46 -12.13 11.83 12.75
CA ASN A 46 -12.85 11.47 13.98
C ASN A 46 -11.98 10.80 15.06
N GLY A 47 -10.69 11.18 15.15
CA GLY A 47 -9.75 10.61 16.12
C GLY A 47 -9.16 9.25 15.73
N ALA A 48 -9.51 8.71 14.55
CA ALA A 48 -8.93 7.49 14.01
C ALA A 48 -8.09 7.79 12.76
N TYR A 49 -6.98 7.07 12.62
CA TYR A 49 -6.19 7.05 11.39
C TYR A 49 -6.74 5.95 10.48
N GLU A 50 -7.06 6.28 9.23
CA GLU A 50 -7.47 5.31 8.22
C GLU A 50 -6.23 4.89 7.41
N PRO A 51 -5.65 3.69 7.62
CA PRO A 51 -4.52 3.24 6.84
C PRO A 51 -4.93 3.13 5.37
N LEU A 52 -4.27 3.90 4.50
CA LEU A 52 -4.50 3.86 3.06
C LEU A 52 -3.55 2.85 2.44
N ILE A 53 -4.10 1.72 1.97
CA ILE A 53 -3.37 0.75 1.16
C ILE A 53 -3.86 0.89 -0.28
N GLY A 54 -2.92 1.16 -1.20
CA GLY A 54 -3.24 1.25 -2.62
C GLY A 54 -3.67 -0.10 -3.21
N TYR A 55 -4.53 -0.07 -4.23
CA TYR A 55 -5.01 -1.28 -4.90
C TYR A 55 -3.89 -2.15 -5.50
N ILE A 56 -2.81 -1.53 -6.00
CA ILE A 56 -1.66 -2.25 -6.55
C ILE A 56 -1.01 -3.13 -5.47
N VAL A 57 -0.82 -2.57 -4.27
CA VAL A 57 -0.26 -3.32 -3.13
C VAL A 57 -1.19 -4.46 -2.73
N LEU A 58 -2.51 -4.22 -2.66
CA LEU A 58 -3.48 -5.28 -2.37
C LEU A 58 -3.43 -6.42 -3.41
N GLU A 59 -3.39 -6.08 -4.69
CA GLU A 59 -3.31 -7.04 -5.79
C GLU A 59 -2.01 -7.86 -5.73
N GLN A 60 -0.86 -7.21 -5.55
CA GLN A 60 0.44 -7.90 -5.43
C GLN A 60 0.52 -8.81 -4.21
N CYS A 61 -0.13 -8.44 -3.10
CA CYS A 61 -0.29 -9.25 -1.90
C CYS A 61 -1.30 -10.40 -2.06
N GLN A 62 -1.95 -10.52 -3.23
CA GLN A 62 -3.05 -11.46 -3.49
C GLN A 62 -4.23 -11.26 -2.53
N ALA A 63 -4.52 -10.02 -2.15
CA ALA A 63 -5.70 -9.68 -1.39
C ALA A 63 -6.87 -9.34 -2.34
N ALA A 64 -8.03 -9.92 -2.07
CA ALA A 64 -9.29 -9.55 -2.70
C ALA A 64 -10.23 -8.89 -1.67
N VAL A 65 -11.10 -7.99 -2.14
CA VAL A 65 -12.08 -7.30 -1.28
C VAL A 65 -13.38 -8.07 -1.27
N ASP A 66 -13.76 -8.62 -0.11
CA ASP A 66 -15.09 -9.15 0.16
C ASP A 66 -16.01 -7.97 0.56
N LEU A 67 -16.81 -7.51 -0.41
CA LEU A 67 -17.73 -6.38 -0.21
C LEU A 67 -18.90 -6.71 0.73
N ILE A 68 -19.27 -7.98 0.88
CA ILE A 68 -20.38 -8.40 1.77
C ILE A 68 -19.88 -8.48 3.21
N GLY A 69 -18.74 -9.11 3.41
CA GLY A 69 -18.10 -9.26 4.71
C GLY A 69 -17.30 -8.04 5.17
N HIS A 70 -17.17 -7.02 4.32
CA HIS A 70 -16.33 -5.82 4.53
C HIS A 70 -14.91 -6.17 5.01
N ARG A 71 -14.26 -7.13 4.35
CA ARG A 71 -12.93 -7.63 4.74
C ARG A 71 -12.05 -7.96 3.54
N LEU A 72 -10.76 -8.07 3.78
CA LEU A 72 -9.82 -8.64 2.82
C LEU A 72 -9.82 -10.18 2.95
N ILE A 73 -9.75 -10.88 1.82
CA ILE A 73 -9.64 -12.34 1.75
C ILE A 73 -8.48 -12.75 0.82
N PRO A 74 -7.79 -13.88 1.08
CA PRO A 74 -6.77 -14.38 0.18
C PRO A 74 -7.34 -14.76 -1.20
N GLY A 75 -6.80 -14.16 -2.24
CA GLY A 75 -7.07 -14.49 -3.64
C GLY A 75 -6.24 -15.70 -4.08
N LYS A 76 -6.78 -16.49 -5.02
CA LYS A 76 -6.08 -17.66 -5.58
C LYS A 76 -5.16 -17.31 -6.75
N ALA A 77 -5.48 -16.25 -7.46
CA ALA A 77 -4.77 -15.75 -8.63
C ALA A 77 -4.99 -14.23 -8.71
N VAL A 78 -4.08 -13.55 -9.40
CA VAL A 78 -4.18 -12.13 -9.73
C VAL A 78 -4.56 -11.98 -11.20
N ASP A 79 -5.20 -10.88 -11.54
CA ASP A 79 -5.44 -10.51 -12.93
C ASP A 79 -4.08 -10.16 -13.58
N ALA A 80 -3.89 -10.57 -14.83
CA ALA A 80 -2.71 -10.15 -15.59
C ALA A 80 -3.10 -8.92 -16.41
N LYS A 81 -2.59 -7.74 -16.02
CA LYS A 81 -2.79 -6.47 -16.72
C LYS A 81 -1.61 -6.11 -17.62
#